data_AF-A0A2R6D1L0-F1
#
_entry.id   AF-A0A2R6D1L0-F1
#
_cell.length_a   1.000
_cell.length_b   1.000
_cell.length_c   1.000
_cell.angle_alpha   90.00
_cell.angle_beta   90.00
_cell.angle_gamma   90.00
#
_symmetry.space_group_name_H-M   'P 1'
#
loop_
_entity.id
_entity.type
_entity.pdbx_description
1 polymer ?
#
loop_
_entity_poly.entity_id
_entity_poly.type
_entity_poly.pdbx_seq_one_letter_code
_entity_poly.pdbx_strand_id
1 'polypeptide(L)' 'MHKDELLELHSKMFDPYDELEVTPDDVHKSKSEHKHAVFVLGNALANVMSEDEFSDAGRIGKRMAELAEDAESKL' A
#
# COMPACT_ATOMS: atom_id res chain seq x y z
N MET A 1 3.84 13.83 -1.84
CA MET A 1 3.89 12.94 -0.67
C MET A 1 5.33 12.88 -0.19
N HIS A 2 5.59 13.16 1.09
CA HIS A 2 6.94 13.01 1.62
C HIS A 2 7.25 11.51 1.71
N LYS A 3 8.46 11.10 1.34
CA LYS A 3 8.91 9.69 1.35
C LYS A 3 8.64 8.98 2.68
N ASP A 4 8.58 9.76 3.76
CA ASP A 4 8.31 9.32 5.12
C ASP A 4 6.87 8.84 5.33
N GLU A 5 5.87 9.45 4.67
CA GLU A 5 4.46 9.03 4.74
C GLU A 5 4.23 7.68 4.05
N LEU A 6 4.91 7.46 2.92
CA LEU A 6 4.89 6.20 2.18
C LEU A 6 5.52 5.05 2.99
N LEU A 7 6.65 5.32 3.65
CA LEU A 7 7.31 4.36 4.53
C LEU A 7 6.45 4.04 5.75
N GLU A 8 5.78 5.03 6.34
CA GLU A 8 4.91 4.82 7.48
C GLU A 8 3.68 3.99 7.11
N LEU A 9 3.05 4.28 5.96
CA LEU A 9 1.97 3.47 5.43
C LEU A 9 2.42 2.02 5.22
N HIS A 10 3.56 1.81 4.53
CA HIS A 10 4.14 0.48 4.31
C HIS A 10 4.40 -0.29 5.61
N SER A 11 4.78 0.41 6.68
CA SER A 11 5.06 -0.21 7.98
C SER A 11 3.82 -0.76 8.69
N LYS A 12 2.62 -0.22 8.39
CA LYS A 12 1.36 -0.56 9.07
C LYS A 12 0.38 -1.34 8.19
N MET A 13 0.69 -1.51 6.91
CA MET A 13 -0.20 -2.14 5.93
C MET A 13 -0.65 -3.55 6.32
N PHE A 14 0.21 -4.30 7.00
CA PHE A 14 -0.03 -5.70 7.36
C PHE A 14 -0.37 -5.90 8.84
N ASP A 15 -0.53 -4.83 9.63
CA ASP A 15 -0.96 -4.91 11.04
C ASP A 15 -2.22 -5.81 11.21
N PRO A 16 -3.26 -5.72 10.34
CA PRO A 16 -4.43 -6.58 10.47
C PRO A 16 -4.14 -8.08 10.26
N TYR A 17 -3.08 -8.43 9.52
CA TYR A 17 -2.64 -9.82 9.39
C TYR A 17 -1.85 -10.26 10.62
N ASP A 18 -0.97 -9.40 11.14
CA ASP A 18 -0.16 -9.70 12.33
C ASP A 18 -1.05 -9.93 13.57
N GLU A 19 -2.15 -9.19 13.69
CA GLU A 19 -3.17 -9.37 14.74
C GLU A 19 -3.87 -10.75 14.71
N LEU A 20 -3.83 -11.48 13.59
CA LEU A 20 -4.43 -12.81 13.51
C LEU A 20 -3.60 -13.89 14.21
N GLU A 21 -2.31 -13.60 14.49
CA GLU A 21 -1.34 -14.56 15.03
C GLU A 21 -1.34 -15.89 14.25
N VAL A 22 -1.49 -15.83 12.92
CA VAL A 22 -1.46 -16.97 11.99
C VAL A 22 -0.30 -16.80 11.04
N THR A 23 0.60 -17.77 10.98
CA THR A 23 1.76 -17.81 10.10
C THR A 23 1.73 -19.06 9.22
N PRO A 24 2.46 -19.09 8.08
CA PRO A 24 2.56 -20.29 7.25
C PRO A 24 3.10 -21.53 7.98
N ASP A 25 3.91 -21.33 9.04
CA ASP A 25 4.48 -22.40 9.85
C ASP A 25 3.46 -23.05 10.81
N ASP A 26 2.30 -22.40 11.02
CA ASP A 26 1.22 -22.90 11.86
C ASP A 26 0.41 -24.03 11.19
N VAL A 27 1.10 -25.10 10.81
CA VAL A 27 0.52 -26.27 10.12
C VAL A 27 -0.58 -26.98 10.92
N HIS A 28 -0.67 -26.67 12.22
CA HIS A 28 -1.70 -27.21 13.14
C HIS A 28 -2.95 -26.34 13.24
N LYS A 29 -2.93 -25.08 12.77
CA LYS A 29 -4.13 -24.22 12.74
C LYS A 29 -5.12 -24.68 11.69
N SER A 30 -6.38 -24.30 11.89
CA SER A 30 -7.47 -24.73 11.01
C SER A 30 -7.33 -24.15 9.60
N LYS A 31 -7.87 -24.87 8.62
CA LYS A 31 -7.95 -24.36 7.24
C LYS A 31 -8.73 -23.04 7.14
N SER A 32 -9.70 -22.81 8.02
CA SER A 32 -10.45 -21.55 8.06
C SER A 32 -9.58 -20.38 8.53
N GLU A 33 -8.74 -20.58 9.55
CA GLU A 33 -7.79 -19.55 10.02
C GLU A 33 -6.81 -19.17 8.91
N HIS A 34 -6.20 -20.16 8.26
CA HIS A 34 -5.31 -19.93 7.13
C HIS A 34 -6.00 -19.22 5.95
N LYS A 35 -7.25 -19.56 5.63
CA LYS A 35 -8.01 -18.85 4.59
C LYS A 35 -8.28 -17.40 4.97
N HIS A 36 -8.61 -17.15 6.24
CA HIS A 36 -8.85 -15.79 6.71
C HIS A 36 -7.57 -14.96 6.63
N ALA A 37 -6.43 -15.53 7.03
CA ALA A 37 -5.12 -14.88 6.93
C ALA A 37 -4.76 -14.52 5.48
N VAL A 38 -4.94 -15.45 4.53
CA VAL A 38 -4.73 -15.17 3.09
C VAL A 38 -5.67 -14.08 2.58
N PHE A 39 -6.94 -14.09 2.99
CA PHE A 39 -7.90 -13.07 2.60
C PHE A 39 -7.49 -11.68 3.10
N VAL A 40 -7.05 -11.57 4.36
CA VAL A 40 -6.60 -10.30 4.96
C VAL A 40 -5.34 -9.77 4.27
N LEU A 41 -4.36 -10.64 3.98
CA LEU A 41 -3.17 -10.27 3.19
C LEU A 41 -3.53 -9.74 1.81
N GLY A 42 -4.44 -10.41 1.10
CA GLY A 42 -4.90 -9.99 -0.21
C GLY A 42 -5.61 -8.63 -0.18
N ASN A 43 -6.42 -8.39 0.85
CA ASN A 43 -7.10 -7.12 1.06
C ASN A 43 -6.13 -5.98 1.38
N ALA A 44 -5.16 -6.22 2.27
CA ALA A 44 -4.10 -5.27 2.57
C ALA A 44 -3.38 -4.85 1.29
N LEU A 45 -2.91 -5.82 0.50
CA LEU A 45 -2.21 -5.58 -0.77
C LEU A 45 -3.05 -4.80 -1.78
N ALA A 46 -4.34 -5.15 -1.94
CA ALA A 46 -5.23 -4.47 -2.86
C ALA A 46 -5.44 -2.99 -2.48
N ASN A 47 -5.57 -2.70 -1.18
CA ASN A 47 -5.71 -1.33 -0.69
C ASN A 47 -4.48 -0.48 -1.04
N VAL A 48 -3.26 -1.01 -0.84
CA VAL A 48 -2.01 -0.33 -1.24
C VAL A 48 -2.03 0.07 -2.71
N MET A 49 -2.39 -0.88 -3.56
CA MET A 49 -2.38 -0.70 -5.01
C MET A 49 -3.45 0.29 -5.49
N SER A 50 -4.47 0.54 -4.67
CA SER A 50 -5.55 1.48 -4.96
C SER A 50 -5.26 2.92 -4.55
N GLU A 51 -4.24 3.17 -3.72
CA GLU A 51 -3.88 4.52 -3.29
C GLU A 51 -3.18 5.33 -4.39
N ASP A 52 -3.47 6.64 -4.39
CA ASP A 52 -3.45 7.55 -5.54
C ASP A 52 -2.07 7.77 -6.20
N GLU A 53 -0.96 7.46 -5.51
CA GLU A 53 0.39 7.59 -6.09
C GLU A 53 0.69 6.53 -7.18
N PHE A 54 -0.10 5.46 -7.22
CA PHE A 54 -0.05 4.46 -8.29
C PHE A 54 -1.22 4.57 -9.29
N SER A 55 -2.16 5.51 -9.07
CA SER A 55 -3.29 5.72 -9.98
C SER A 55 -2.84 6.44 -11.26
N ASP A 56 -3.48 6.14 -12.38
CA ASP A 56 -3.21 6.83 -13.66
C ASP A 56 -3.44 8.35 -13.54
N ALA A 57 -4.40 8.77 -12.71
CA ALA A 57 -4.71 10.18 -12.46
C ALA A 57 -3.65 10.86 -11.59
N GLY A 58 -3.18 10.22 -10.52
CA GLY A 58 -2.13 10.74 -9.64
C GLY A 58 -0.81 10.91 -10.38
N ARG A 59 -0.48 10.00 -11.31
CA ARG A 59 0.69 10.12 -12.19
C ARG A 59 0.59 11.30 -13.17
N ILE A 60 -0.60 11.58 -13.71
CA ILE A 60 -0.84 12.76 -14.56
C ILE A 60 -0.72 14.04 -13.74
N GLY A 61 -1.32 14.09 -12.54
CA GLY A 61 -1.23 15.23 -11.64
C GLY A 61 0.21 15.58 -11.26
N LYS A 62 1.03 14.57 -10.92
CA LYS A 62 2.45 14.75 -10.64
C LYS A 62 3.21 15.38 -11.82
N ARG A 63 2.99 14.88 -13.04
CA ARG A 63 3.62 15.44 -14.25
C ARG A 63 3.16 16.86 -14.54
N MET A 64 1.90 17.19 -14.28
CA MET A 64 1.40 18.56 -14.44
C MET A 64 2.04 19.52 -13.45
N ALA A 65 2.25 19.10 -12.20
CA ALA A 65 2.98 19.87 -11.20
C ALA A 65 4.44 20.10 -11.61
N GLU A 66 5.14 19.03 -12.03
CA GLU A 66 6.52 19.12 -12.54
C GLU A 66 6.61 20.07 -13.75
N LEU A 67 5.64 20.03 -14.67
CA LEU A 67 5.59 20.91 -15.84
C LEU A 67 5.42 22.39 -15.45
N ALA A 68 4.64 22.68 -14.41
CA ALA A 68 4.41 24.03 -13.92
C ALA A 68 5.67 24.59 -13.24
N GLU A 69 6.35 23.81 -12.40
CA GLU A 69 7.64 24.19 -11.78
C GLU A 69 8.72 24.47 -12.84
N ASP A 70 8.82 23.60 -13.86
CA ASP A 70 9.75 23.80 -14.97
C ASP A 70 9.48 25.10 -15.74
N ALA A 71 8.22 25.49 -15.89
CA ALA A 71 7.84 26.72 -16.56
C ALA A 71 8.16 27.97 -15.72
N GLU A 72 7.96 27.91 -14.41
CA GLU A 72 8.32 28.99 -13.48
C GLU A 72 9.84 29.20 -13.39
N SER A 73 10.63 28.12 -13.42
CA SER A 73 12.11 28.21 -13.36
C SER A 73 12.78 28.88 -14.57
N LYS A 74 12.04 29.00 -15.68
CA LYS A 74 12.53 29.56 -16.96
C LYS A 74 12.11 31.03 -17.17
N LEU A 75 11.42 31.63 -16.21
CA LEU A 75 11.07 33.05 -16.15
C LEU A 75 12.11 33.82 -15.31
#